data_AF-A0A7H9DKW7-F1
#
_entry.id   AF-A0A7H9DKW7-F1
#
_cell.length_a   1.000
_cell.length_b   1.000
_cell.length_c   1.000
_cell.angle_alpha   90.00
_cell.angle_beta   90.00
_cell.angle_gamma   90.00
#
_symmetry.space_group_name_H-M   'P 1'
#
loop_
_entity.id
_entity.type
_entity.pdbx_description
1 polymer ?
#
loop_
_entity_poly.entity_id
_entity_poly.type
_entity_poly.pdbx_seq_one_letter_code
_entity_poly.pdbx_strand_id
1 'polypeptide(L)'
;MICKSTIQSFLYHKGILAVLICFNILGTIYGYIWYGEQLSTTSWYYWPFVPDSPTATLFLSISLLFMFVNKTSAIVDTLAFVTLIKYGIWAVIMNVMLFTVDHTIYITGLMLICSHAVMAIQAFLFLPRFHFTFLSFGLTMVWVFHNDMIDYVFHQYPVYGSLTHYEMTIGYIAFWLSILPLLIVLWRISQQWSK
;
A
#
# COMPACT_ATOMS: atom_id res chain seq x y z
N MET A 1 0.15 -13.85 -27.18
CA MET A 1 0.76 -15.08 -26.62
C MET A 1 2.16 -14.83 -26.06
N ILE A 2 3.02 -14.06 -26.75
CA ILE A 2 4.42 -13.76 -26.33
C ILE A 2 4.52 -12.91 -25.05
N CYS A 3 3.71 -11.86 -24.88
CA CYS A 3 3.77 -10.98 -23.69
C CYS A 3 3.40 -11.70 -22.36
N LYS A 4 2.48 -12.66 -22.40
CA LYS A 4 2.13 -13.49 -21.24
C LYS A 4 3.32 -14.34 -20.76
N SER A 5 4.14 -14.84 -21.70
CA SER A 5 5.33 -15.64 -21.41
C SER A 5 6.42 -14.80 -20.71
N THR A 6 6.66 -13.57 -21.16
CA THR A 6 7.69 -12.70 -20.56
C THR A 6 7.33 -12.21 -19.16
N ILE A 7 6.07 -11.81 -18.94
CA ILE A 7 5.59 -11.39 -17.60
C ILE A 7 5.65 -12.55 -16.61
N GLN A 8 5.26 -13.76 -17.03
CA GLN A 8 5.38 -14.94 -16.19
C GLN A 8 6.85 -15.27 -15.86
N SER A 9 7.75 -15.20 -16.85
CA SER A 9 9.18 -15.38 -16.60
C SER A 9 9.69 -14.38 -15.55
N PHE A 10 9.33 -13.10 -15.69
CA PHE A 10 9.69 -12.05 -14.72
C PHE A 10 9.16 -12.33 -13.31
N LEU A 11 7.86 -12.65 -13.20
CA LEU A 11 7.17 -12.81 -11.91
C LEU A 11 7.66 -14.00 -11.11
N TYR A 12 8.18 -15.06 -11.75
CA TYR A 12 8.60 -16.30 -11.09
C TYR A 12 10.13 -16.44 -11.00
N HIS A 13 10.90 -15.57 -11.65
CA HIS A 13 12.36 -15.62 -11.61
C HIS A 13 12.90 -15.24 -10.23
N LYS A 14 13.57 -16.19 -9.56
CA LYS A 14 14.08 -15.99 -8.18
C LYS A 14 15.02 -14.80 -8.05
N GLY A 15 15.88 -14.54 -9.04
CA GLY A 15 16.76 -13.38 -9.02
C GLY A 15 16.00 -12.05 -9.02
N ILE A 16 14.88 -11.97 -9.74
CA ILE A 16 14.06 -10.76 -9.79
C ILE A 16 13.31 -10.59 -8.47
N LEU A 17 12.75 -11.68 -7.93
CA LEU A 17 12.12 -11.66 -6.60
C LEU A 17 13.10 -11.21 -5.52
N ALA A 18 14.34 -11.72 -5.52
CA ALA A 18 15.36 -11.32 -4.55
C ALA A 18 15.66 -9.82 -4.62
N VAL A 19 15.79 -9.26 -5.83
CA VAL A 19 15.99 -7.82 -6.04
C VAL A 19 14.78 -7.03 -5.53
N LEU A 20 13.56 -7.43 -5.87
CA LEU A 20 12.34 -6.76 -5.44
C LEU A 20 12.15 -6.82 -3.91
N ILE A 21 12.47 -7.94 -3.28
CA ILE A 21 12.47 -8.09 -1.82
C ILE A 21 13.47 -7.12 -1.19
N CYS A 22 14.70 -7.09 -1.70
CA CYS A 22 15.74 -6.19 -1.18
C CYS A 22 15.30 -4.73 -1.22
N PHE A 23 14.85 -4.25 -2.39
CA PHE A 23 14.42 -2.85 -2.53
C PHE A 23 13.16 -2.51 -1.73
N ASN A 24 12.20 -3.42 -1.63
CA ASN A 24 11.01 -3.19 -0.80
C ASN A 24 11.36 -3.17 0.70
N ILE A 25 12.27 -4.02 1.18
CA ILE A 25 12.74 -4.00 2.57
C ILE A 25 13.49 -2.69 2.85
N LEU A 26 14.39 -2.26 1.97
CA LEU A 26 15.09 -0.97 2.13
C LEU A 26 14.11 0.20 2.13
N GLY A 27 13.12 0.20 1.23
CA GLY A 27 12.04 1.19 1.20
C GLY A 27 11.20 1.17 2.47
N THR A 28 10.89 -0.02 2.99
CA THR A 28 10.17 -0.21 4.26
C THR A 28 10.94 0.41 5.43
N ILE A 29 12.24 0.12 5.55
CA ILE A 29 13.11 0.65 6.61
C ILE A 29 13.21 2.17 6.51
N TYR A 30 13.48 2.70 5.32
CA TYR A 30 13.53 4.14 5.08
C TYR A 30 12.19 4.80 5.43
N GLY A 31 11.08 4.17 5.06
CA GLY A 31 9.74 4.61 5.40
C GLY A 31 9.51 4.68 6.91
N TYR A 32 9.90 3.67 7.70
CA TYR A 32 9.79 3.76 9.16
C TYR A 32 10.65 4.87 9.75
N ILE A 33 11.85 5.10 9.21
CA ILE A 33 12.71 6.23 9.61
C ILE A 33 12.01 7.57 9.31
N TRP A 34 11.36 7.69 8.14
CA TRP A 34 10.60 8.89 7.75
C TRP A 34 9.51 9.25 8.76
N TYR A 35 8.81 8.25 9.31
CA TYR A 35 7.77 8.45 10.34
C TYR A 35 8.34 8.69 11.75
N GLY A 36 9.65 8.65 11.95
CA GLY A 36 10.27 8.70 13.28
C GLY A 36 9.87 9.91 14.12
N GLU A 37 9.82 11.10 13.51
CA GLU A 37 9.41 12.33 14.20
C GLU A 37 7.93 12.26 14.65
N GLN A 38 7.04 11.82 13.76
CA GLN A 38 5.62 11.65 14.08
C GLN A 38 5.43 10.62 15.21
N LEU A 39 6.06 9.45 15.10
CA LEU A 39 5.97 8.39 16.12
C LEU A 39 6.51 8.82 17.48
N SER A 40 7.47 9.76 17.54
CA SER A 40 8.02 10.27 18.80
C SER A 40 7.01 11.05 19.65
N THR A 41 5.94 11.55 19.01
CA THR A 41 4.87 12.32 19.65
C THR A 41 3.52 11.58 19.64
N THR A 42 3.41 10.52 18.86
CA THR A 42 2.22 9.65 18.81
C THR A 42 2.28 8.58 19.91
N SER A 43 1.14 8.36 20.57
CA SER A 43 0.99 7.30 21.58
C SER A 43 1.29 5.91 20.99
N TRP A 44 2.01 5.08 21.73
CA TRP A 44 2.57 3.81 21.26
C TRP A 44 1.55 2.83 20.66
N TYR A 45 0.30 2.86 21.11
CA TYR A 45 -0.75 1.97 20.63
C TYR A 45 -1.28 2.33 19.23
N TYR A 46 -0.99 3.53 18.71
CA TYR A 46 -1.26 3.90 17.32
C TYR A 46 -0.13 3.51 16.36
N TRP A 47 1.07 3.20 16.88
CA TRP A 47 2.24 2.92 16.05
C TRP A 47 2.05 1.83 14.98
N PRO A 48 1.25 0.77 15.18
CA PRO A 48 1.03 -0.22 14.12
C PRO A 48 0.26 0.31 12.90
N PHE A 49 -0.41 1.45 13.03
CA PHE A 49 -1.32 1.99 12.01
C PHE A 49 -0.90 3.35 11.47
N VAL A 50 0.12 3.99 12.06
CA VAL A 50 0.60 5.32 11.64
C VAL A 50 1.55 5.25 10.43
N PRO A 51 2.53 4.31 10.37
CA PRO A 51 3.40 4.19 9.21
C PRO A 51 2.67 3.44 8.08
N ASP A 52 1.82 4.15 7.35
CA ASP A 52 0.98 3.64 6.26
C ASP A 52 1.76 2.88 5.17
N SER A 53 2.44 3.61 4.28
CA SER A 53 3.19 3.03 3.16
C SER A 53 4.35 2.13 3.58
N PRO A 54 5.06 2.37 4.72
CA PRO A 54 6.02 1.41 5.26
C PRO A 54 5.38 0.06 5.62
N THR A 55 4.19 0.05 6.24
CA THR A 55 3.49 -1.20 6.58
C THR A 55 3.01 -1.93 5.32
N ALA A 56 2.55 -1.21 4.30
CA ALA A 56 2.15 -1.82 3.03
C ALA A 56 3.32 -2.51 2.31
N THR A 57 4.49 -1.86 2.25
CA THR A 57 5.70 -2.43 1.64
C THR A 57 6.28 -3.56 2.48
N LEU A 58 6.08 -3.55 3.80
CA LEU A 58 6.36 -4.69 4.68
C LEU A 58 5.49 -5.91 4.31
N PHE A 59 4.17 -5.74 4.19
CA PHE A 59 3.28 -6.84 3.78
C PHE A 59 3.67 -7.40 2.41
N LEU A 60 4.00 -6.52 1.45
CA LEU A 60 4.50 -6.97 0.15
C LEU A 60 5.80 -7.76 0.30
N SER A 61 6.76 -7.27 1.09
CA SER A 61 8.04 -7.96 1.31
C SER A 61 7.84 -9.35 1.88
N ILE A 62 6.94 -9.50 2.86
CA ILE A 62 6.59 -10.81 3.46
C ILE A 62 5.92 -11.72 2.41
N SER A 63 4.98 -11.19 1.62
CA SER A 63 4.34 -11.94 0.53
C SER A 63 5.36 -12.42 -0.50
N LEU A 64 6.29 -11.55 -0.93
CA LEU A 64 7.36 -11.90 -1.86
C LEU A 64 8.33 -12.93 -1.26
N LEU A 65 8.65 -12.84 0.04
CA LEU A 65 9.45 -13.85 0.73
C LEU A 65 8.76 -15.21 0.75
N PHE A 66 7.46 -15.27 1.03
CA PHE A 66 6.69 -16.51 0.91
C PHE A 66 6.73 -17.04 -0.53
N MET A 67 6.50 -16.18 -1.52
CA MET A 67 6.61 -16.54 -2.94
C MET A 67 7.99 -17.06 -3.33
N PHE A 68 9.07 -16.54 -2.73
CA PHE A 68 10.46 -16.95 -2.98
C PHE A 68 10.74 -18.36 -2.45
N VAL A 69 10.13 -18.74 -1.33
CA VAL A 69 10.20 -20.09 -0.75
C VAL A 69 9.03 -21.00 -1.15
N ASN A 70 8.29 -20.64 -2.21
CA ASN A 70 7.14 -21.38 -2.74
C ASN A 70 6.00 -21.60 -1.73
N LYS A 71 5.79 -20.65 -0.80
CA LYS A 71 4.65 -20.59 0.12
C LYS A 71 3.74 -19.42 -0.25
N THR A 72 2.53 -19.41 0.31
CA THR A 72 1.54 -18.35 0.12
C THR A 72 0.82 -18.08 1.43
N SER A 73 0.29 -16.87 1.60
CA SER A 73 -0.56 -16.50 2.73
C SER A 73 -1.63 -15.54 2.27
N ALA A 74 -2.88 -16.00 2.22
CA ALA A 74 -3.98 -15.16 1.73
C ALA A 74 -4.16 -13.88 2.54
N ILE A 75 -3.92 -13.94 3.86
CA ILE A 75 -4.00 -12.77 4.75
C ILE A 75 -2.97 -11.72 4.34
N VAL A 76 -1.69 -12.12 4.22
CA VAL A 76 -0.60 -11.20 3.86
C VAL A 76 -0.78 -10.68 2.44
N ASP A 77 -1.15 -11.54 1.49
CA ASP A 77 -1.39 -11.16 0.09
C ASP A 77 -2.53 -10.15 -0.03
N THR A 78 -3.62 -10.33 0.72
CA THR A 78 -4.77 -9.41 0.72
C THR A 78 -4.40 -8.07 1.34
N LEU A 79 -3.74 -8.08 2.50
CA LEU A 79 -3.23 -6.87 3.13
C LEU A 79 -2.31 -6.12 2.17
N ALA A 80 -1.27 -6.78 1.64
CA ALA A 80 -0.33 -6.19 0.69
C ALA A 80 -1.05 -5.56 -0.51
N PHE A 81 -1.93 -6.31 -1.19
CA PHE A 81 -2.63 -5.81 -2.37
C PHE A 81 -3.45 -4.55 -2.07
N VAL A 82 -4.27 -4.58 -1.01
CA VAL A 82 -5.16 -3.48 -0.67
C VAL A 82 -4.38 -2.26 -0.20
N THR A 83 -3.43 -2.42 0.70
CA THR A 83 -2.69 -1.29 1.28
C THR A 83 -1.71 -0.66 0.29
N LEU A 84 -1.09 -1.44 -0.62
CA LEU A 84 -0.23 -0.89 -1.67
C LEU A 84 -0.99 0.04 -2.61
N ILE A 85 -2.21 -0.34 -3.00
CA ILE A 85 -3.07 0.49 -3.85
C ILE A 85 -3.51 1.72 -3.07
N LYS A 86 -4.05 1.54 -1.86
CA LYS A 86 -4.55 2.62 -1.02
C LYS A 86 -3.48 3.70 -0.81
N TYR A 87 -2.37 3.35 -0.17
CA TYR A 87 -1.35 4.32 0.21
C TYR A 87 -0.48 4.74 -0.98
N GLY A 88 -0.30 3.87 -1.98
CA GLY A 88 0.40 4.21 -3.22
C GLY A 88 -0.32 5.33 -3.97
N ILE A 89 -1.62 5.17 -4.21
CA ILE A 89 -2.43 6.19 -4.92
C ILE A 89 -2.64 7.43 -4.03
N TRP A 90 -2.89 7.24 -2.73
CA TRP A 90 -3.07 8.36 -1.80
C TRP A 90 -1.87 9.30 -1.82
N ALA A 91 -0.65 8.79 -1.68
CA ALA A 91 0.55 9.63 -1.67
C ALA A 91 0.78 10.38 -3.00
N VAL A 92 0.42 9.76 -4.13
CA VAL A 92 0.45 10.43 -5.44
C VAL A 92 -0.54 11.59 -5.47
N ILE A 93 -1.77 11.37 -5.04
CA ILE A 93 -2.81 12.42 -4.96
C ILE A 93 -2.36 13.55 -4.04
N MET A 94 -1.87 13.23 -2.85
CA MET A 94 -1.45 14.23 -1.86
C MET A 94 -0.32 15.13 -2.35
N ASN A 95 0.70 14.57 -2.97
CA ASN A 95 1.81 15.36 -3.48
C ASN A 95 1.43 16.18 -4.72
N VAL A 96 0.54 15.66 -5.58
CA VAL A 96 -0.02 16.45 -6.69
C VAL A 96 -0.87 17.61 -6.17
N MET A 97 -1.73 17.37 -5.17
CA MET A 97 -2.52 18.42 -4.51
C MET A 97 -1.63 19.46 -3.82
N LEU A 98 -0.54 19.03 -3.17
CA LEU A 98 0.40 19.95 -2.55
C LEU A 98 1.03 20.87 -3.60
N PHE A 99 1.47 20.31 -4.73
CA PHE A 99 2.08 21.12 -5.80
C PHE A 99 1.11 22.14 -6.41
N THR A 100 -0.18 21.80 -6.50
CA THR A 100 -1.19 22.71 -7.04
C THR A 100 -1.54 23.82 -6.07
N VAL A 101 -1.66 23.51 -4.77
CA VAL A 101 -1.97 24.50 -3.72
C VAL A 101 -0.79 25.43 -3.45
N ASP A 102 0.43 24.89 -3.37
CA ASP A 102 1.64 25.69 -3.08
C ASP A 102 2.23 26.36 -4.33
N HIS A 103 1.67 26.06 -5.51
CA HIS A 103 2.21 26.48 -6.81
C HIS A 103 3.70 26.18 -6.98
N THR A 104 4.18 25.10 -6.33
CA THR A 104 5.60 24.78 -6.18
C THR A 104 5.82 23.27 -6.32
N ILE A 105 6.85 22.86 -7.05
CA ILE A 105 7.25 21.44 -7.18
C ILE A 105 8.39 21.16 -6.21
N TYR A 106 8.16 20.22 -5.29
CA TYR A 106 9.17 19.75 -4.35
C TYR A 106 9.85 18.48 -4.86
N ILE A 107 11.19 18.42 -4.82
CA ILE A 107 11.97 17.23 -5.19
C ILE A 107 11.52 16.01 -4.37
N THR A 108 11.30 16.22 -3.07
CA THR A 108 10.81 15.18 -2.15
C THR A 108 9.42 14.70 -2.56
N GLY A 109 8.54 15.60 -2.99
CA GLY A 109 7.22 15.22 -3.50
C GLY A 109 7.30 14.42 -4.81
N LEU A 110 8.22 14.74 -5.72
CA LEU A 110 8.46 13.95 -6.94
C LEU A 110 8.96 12.53 -6.60
N MET A 111 9.89 12.43 -5.64
CA MET A 111 10.35 11.13 -5.13
C MET A 111 9.21 10.33 -4.51
N LEU A 112 8.34 10.96 -3.72
CA LEU A 112 7.16 10.30 -3.13
C LEU A 112 6.19 9.84 -4.22
N ILE A 113 5.85 10.69 -5.19
CA ILE A 113 4.98 10.33 -6.33
C ILE A 113 5.54 9.11 -7.06
N CYS A 114 6.82 9.14 -7.45
CA CYS A 114 7.44 8.05 -8.19
C CYS A 114 7.47 6.74 -7.39
N SER A 115 7.93 6.80 -6.14
CA SER A 115 8.04 5.59 -5.29
C SER A 115 6.68 4.97 -4.97
N HIS A 116 5.66 5.79 -4.70
CA HIS A 116 4.32 5.31 -4.35
C HIS A 116 3.51 4.88 -5.58
N ALA A 117 3.75 5.47 -6.75
CA ALA A 117 3.22 4.95 -8.02
C ALA A 117 3.76 3.54 -8.29
N VAL A 118 5.05 3.28 -8.02
CA VAL A 118 5.63 1.93 -8.13
C VAL A 118 4.97 0.95 -7.18
N MET A 119 4.62 1.35 -5.95
CA MET A 119 3.87 0.50 -5.02
C MET A 119 2.51 0.06 -5.60
N ALA A 120 1.72 1.02 -6.11
CA ALA A 120 0.42 0.72 -6.71
C ALA A 120 0.57 -0.19 -7.94
N ILE A 121 1.59 0.03 -8.78
CA ILE A 121 1.90 -0.83 -9.92
C ILE A 121 2.27 -2.24 -9.47
N GLN A 122 3.08 -2.38 -8.41
CA GLN A 122 3.47 -3.69 -7.87
C GLN A 122 2.28 -4.51 -7.40
N ALA A 123 1.25 -3.88 -6.80
CA ALA A 123 0.02 -4.57 -6.41
C ALA A 123 -0.66 -5.27 -7.59
N PHE A 124 -0.79 -4.58 -8.74
CA PHE A 124 -1.36 -5.16 -9.96
C PHE A 124 -0.42 -6.14 -10.65
N LEU A 125 0.89 -5.88 -10.62
CA LEU A 125 1.90 -6.76 -11.20
C LEU A 125 1.87 -8.14 -10.54
N PHE A 126 1.73 -8.19 -9.21
CA PHE A 126 1.68 -9.43 -8.43
C PHE A 126 0.26 -9.99 -8.22
N LEU A 127 -0.79 -9.30 -8.67
CA LEU A 127 -2.18 -9.77 -8.60
C LEU A 127 -2.39 -11.21 -9.11
N PRO A 128 -1.71 -11.71 -10.17
CA PRO A 128 -1.83 -13.10 -10.59
C PRO A 128 -1.25 -14.13 -9.61
N ARG A 129 -0.36 -13.70 -8.70
CA ARG A 129 0.29 -14.56 -7.69
C ARG A 129 -0.33 -14.42 -6.29
N PHE A 130 -1.13 -13.39 -6.05
CA PHE A 130 -1.82 -13.20 -4.78
C PHE A 130 -3.00 -14.16 -4.61
N HIS A 131 -3.16 -14.64 -3.39
CA HIS A 131 -4.23 -15.52 -2.97
C HIS A 131 -5.20 -14.74 -2.07
N PHE A 132 -6.49 -14.93 -2.29
CA PHE A 132 -7.54 -14.23 -1.56
C PHE A 132 -8.55 -15.23 -1.01
N THR A 133 -9.03 -15.02 0.21
CA THR A 133 -10.11 -15.80 0.82
C THR A 133 -11.09 -14.83 1.49
N PHE A 134 -12.29 -15.29 1.82
CA PHE A 134 -13.24 -14.46 2.58
C PHE A 134 -12.69 -14.06 3.96
N LEU A 135 -11.90 -14.92 4.60
CA LEU A 135 -11.24 -14.60 5.86
C LEU A 135 -10.22 -13.46 5.69
N SER A 136 -9.35 -13.55 4.67
CA SER A 136 -8.36 -12.49 4.43
C SER A 136 -9.03 -11.17 4.04
N PHE A 137 -10.09 -11.22 3.22
CA PHE A 137 -10.92 -10.06 2.91
C PHE A 137 -11.48 -9.39 4.18
N GLY A 138 -12.10 -10.16 5.07
CA GLY A 138 -12.67 -9.63 6.32
C GLY A 138 -11.63 -8.99 7.23
N LEU A 139 -10.47 -9.63 7.40
CA LEU A 139 -9.37 -9.10 8.21
C LEU A 139 -8.77 -7.82 7.60
N THR A 140 -8.52 -7.81 6.29
CA THR A 140 -8.01 -6.62 5.60
C THR A 140 -9.01 -5.47 5.64
N MET A 141 -10.32 -5.76 5.51
CA MET A 141 -11.37 -4.76 5.64
C MET A 141 -11.35 -4.09 7.02
N VAL A 142 -11.28 -4.88 8.10
CA VAL A 142 -11.14 -4.34 9.47
C VAL A 142 -9.88 -3.51 9.59
N TRP A 143 -8.74 -3.98 9.06
CA TRP A 143 -7.48 -3.25 9.09
C TRP A 143 -7.57 -1.86 8.46
N VAL A 144 -8.01 -1.77 7.19
CA VAL A 144 -7.96 -0.49 6.45
C VAL A 144 -8.97 0.52 6.95
N PHE A 145 -10.15 0.09 7.41
CA PHE A 145 -11.13 1.00 8.00
C PHE A 145 -10.75 1.41 9.42
N HIS A 146 -10.12 0.53 10.20
CA HIS A 146 -9.57 0.93 11.50
C HIS A 146 -8.45 1.96 11.34
N ASN A 147 -7.58 1.79 10.35
CA ASN A 147 -6.58 2.78 9.97
C ASN A 147 -7.23 4.11 9.52
N ASP A 148 -8.29 4.09 8.69
CA ASP A 148 -9.04 5.32 8.34
C ASP A 148 -9.59 6.06 9.58
N MET A 149 -10.05 5.32 10.59
CA MET A 149 -10.48 5.93 11.87
C MET A 149 -9.30 6.54 12.63
N ILE A 150 -8.17 5.83 12.73
CA ILE A 150 -6.97 6.35 13.39
C ILE A 150 -6.48 7.63 12.73
N ASP A 151 -6.46 7.65 11.40
CA ASP A 151 -6.04 8.81 10.63
C ASP A 151 -7.01 9.97 10.82
N TYR A 152 -8.27 9.82 10.42
CA TYR A 152 -9.17 10.97 10.22
C TYR A 152 -10.18 11.20 11.35
N VAL A 153 -10.26 10.31 12.35
CA VAL A 153 -11.05 10.54 13.58
C VAL A 153 -10.14 10.81 14.78
N PHE A 154 -8.97 10.17 14.85
CA PHE A 154 -7.97 10.40 15.90
C PHE A 154 -6.81 11.30 15.46
N HIS A 155 -6.91 11.89 14.26
CA HIS A 155 -5.98 12.89 13.69
C HIS A 155 -4.52 12.42 13.69
N GLN A 156 -4.28 11.16 13.33
CA GLN A 156 -2.94 10.58 13.22
C GLN A 156 -2.41 10.48 11.77
N TYR A 157 -3.07 11.11 10.79
CA TYR A 157 -2.62 11.13 9.40
C TYR A 157 -1.28 11.87 9.21
N PRO A 158 -0.53 11.58 8.13
CA PRO A 158 0.68 12.34 7.79
C PRO A 158 0.36 13.80 7.48
N VAL A 159 1.04 14.74 8.15
CA VAL A 159 0.75 16.18 8.03
C VAL A 159 1.33 16.77 6.74
N TYR A 160 0.46 17.29 5.88
CA TYR A 160 0.82 18.12 4.72
C TYR A 160 0.37 19.57 5.01
N GLY A 161 1.31 20.44 5.39
CA GLY A 161 1.02 21.74 6.02
C GLY A 161 -0.08 22.57 5.36
N SER A 162 0.06 22.90 4.07
CA SER A 162 -0.93 23.70 3.33
C SER A 162 -2.21 22.95 2.99
N LEU A 163 -2.24 21.62 3.15
CA LEU A 163 -3.41 20.79 2.91
C LEU A 163 -4.28 20.55 4.15
N THR A 164 -3.91 21.10 5.31
CA THR A 164 -4.64 20.94 6.58
C THR A 164 -6.12 21.31 6.47
N HIS A 165 -6.47 22.35 5.70
CA HIS A 165 -7.87 22.76 5.49
C HIS A 165 -8.70 21.79 4.64
N TYR A 166 -8.07 20.80 4.00
CA TYR A 166 -8.72 19.79 3.15
C TYR A 166 -8.90 18.45 3.85
N GLU A 167 -8.65 18.34 5.15
CA GLU A 167 -8.68 17.09 5.94
C GLU A 167 -9.93 16.24 5.66
N MET A 168 -11.14 16.83 5.72
CA MET A 168 -12.39 16.10 5.46
C MET A 168 -12.44 15.52 4.04
N THR A 169 -11.99 16.29 3.04
CA THR A 169 -11.95 15.84 1.64
C THR A 169 -10.91 14.73 1.46
N ILE A 170 -9.75 14.86 2.10
CA ILE A 170 -8.68 13.85 2.06
C ILE A 170 -9.15 12.55 2.73
N GLY A 171 -9.83 12.63 3.87
CA GLY A 171 -10.42 11.48 4.54
C GLY A 171 -11.49 10.80 3.68
N TYR A 172 -12.32 11.57 2.97
CA TYR A 172 -13.29 11.01 2.03
C TYR A 172 -12.62 10.31 0.83
N ILE A 173 -11.51 10.86 0.32
CA ILE A 173 -10.69 10.20 -0.71
C ILE A 173 -10.10 8.90 -0.16
N ALA A 174 -9.52 8.93 1.04
CA ALA A 174 -8.90 7.76 1.70
C ALA A 174 -9.92 6.62 1.89
N PHE A 175 -11.14 6.95 2.30
CA PHE A 175 -12.24 5.99 2.41
C PHE A 175 -12.53 5.25 1.10
N TRP A 176 -12.60 5.97 -0.04
CA TRP A 176 -12.78 5.34 -1.35
C TRP A 176 -11.56 4.53 -1.78
N LEU A 177 -10.35 4.98 -1.43
CA LEU A 177 -9.12 4.23 -1.65
C LEU A 177 -9.02 2.97 -0.79
N SER A 178 -9.78 2.85 0.31
CA SER A 178 -9.99 1.58 1.03
C SER A 178 -10.99 0.67 0.30
N ILE A 179 -12.11 1.22 -0.19
CA ILE A 179 -13.19 0.43 -0.81
C ILE A 179 -12.78 -0.18 -2.16
N LEU A 180 -12.21 0.61 -3.07
CA LEU A 180 -11.94 0.19 -4.45
C LEU A 180 -11.08 -1.08 -4.54
N PRO A 181 -9.92 -1.19 -3.87
CA PRO A 181 -9.14 -2.43 -3.88
C PRO A 181 -9.86 -3.60 -3.19
N LEU A 182 -10.66 -3.37 -2.14
CA LEU A 182 -11.48 -4.42 -1.53
C LEU A 182 -12.51 -4.99 -2.51
N LEU A 183 -13.13 -4.16 -3.36
CA LEU A 183 -14.04 -4.63 -4.42
C LEU A 183 -13.31 -5.51 -5.43
N ILE A 184 -12.06 -5.18 -5.78
CA ILE A 184 -11.24 -6.03 -6.67
C ILE A 184 -10.95 -7.37 -6.01
N VAL A 185 -10.61 -7.40 -4.72
CA VAL A 185 -10.40 -8.64 -3.95
C VAL A 185 -11.67 -9.48 -3.94
N LEU A 186 -12.82 -8.88 -3.64
CA LEU A 186 -14.10 -9.57 -3.59
C LEU A 186 -14.48 -10.18 -4.95
N TRP A 187 -14.30 -9.41 -6.02
CA TRP A 187 -14.48 -9.91 -7.39
C TRP A 187 -13.52 -11.06 -7.72
N ARG A 188 -12.25 -10.99 -7.29
CA ARG A 188 -11.29 -12.09 -7.50
C ARG A 188 -11.70 -13.35 -6.76
N ILE A 189 -12.21 -13.23 -5.54
CA ILE A 189 -12.74 -14.37 -4.78
C ILE A 189 -13.93 -14.97 -5.52
N SER A 190 -14.89 -14.17 -6.00
CA SER A 190 -16.08 -14.70 -6.68
C SER A 190 -15.74 -15.51 -7.95
N GLN A 191 -14.69 -15.13 -8.68
CA GLN A 191 -14.22 -15.85 -9.88
C GLN A 191 -13.57 -17.21 -9.56
N GLN A 192 -13.10 -17.42 -8.33
CA GLN A 192 -12.53 -18.72 -7.91
C GLN A 192 -13.62 -19.75 -7.63
N TRP A 193 -14.81 -19.31 -7.22
CA TRP A 193 -15.94 -20.17 -6.88
C TRP A 193 -16.83 -20.52 -8.08
N SER A 194 -16.76 -19.73 -9.16
CA SER A 194 -17.49 -20.00 -10.40
C SER A 194 -16.78 -21.01 -11.32
N LYS A 195 -15.70 -21.63 -10.87
CA LYS A 195 -14.93 -22.67 -11.58
C LYS A 195 -15.03 -23.98 -10.83
#